data_AF-A0A0C2V8B2-F1
#
_entry.id   AF-A0A0C2V8B2-F1
#
_cell.length_a   1.000
_cell.length_b   1.000
_cell.length_c   1.000
_cell.angle_alpha   90.00
_cell.angle_beta   90.00
_cell.angle_gamma   90.00
#
_symmetry.space_group_name_H-M   'P 1'
#
loop_
_entity.id
_entity.type
_entity.pdbx_description
1 polymer ?
#
loop_
_entity_poly.entity_id
_entity_poly.type
_entity_poly.pdbx_seq_one_letter_code
_entity_poly.pdbx_strand_id
1 'polypeptide(L)'
;MSSDFDSLEKKRIKTIELFAGVGGFRIGLEKIEHNNKKYEIVWSNQWEPATKAQHASDIYCMRFGKLNHSNQDISTVHIDEIPNHDLLVGGFPCQDYSVATSLKNSAGIVGKKGVLWWQIHRILEQKKENAPSYLMLENVDRLLKSPAKQRGRDFALMLSSLNSLGYAVEWRVIDASEYGMPQRRKRVYILAYKIGTELHSEILQAKPVDILNANGLFAQAFPIRTLQENEILQDTIGNDLVKITNSFNKEFSKNTPFLEAGFMIDGKYYTSKVRADYKGDFMYLKNVLVAEENVPNEFYINESELQKWTFLKGSKTLERVSKSTGHMYKYSEGSMSFPDSIDKPARTIITGEGGASPSRFKHVIHINGKYRRLMPVELEKLNMFPENHTLGVTDTKRAFLMGNALVVGVIEKLGEKLIQKIGDGL
;
A
#
# COMPACT_ATOMS: atom_id res chain seq x y z
N MET A 1 44.67 29.66 -2.28
CA MET A 1 43.98 28.53 -1.63
C MET A 1 42.75 29.06 -0.88
N SER A 2 41.57 28.93 -1.47
CA SER A 2 40.25 28.89 -0.83
C SER A 2 39.25 28.59 -1.97
N SER A 3 39.04 27.31 -2.25
CA SER A 3 37.89 26.53 -1.78
C SER A 3 36.72 26.62 -2.77
N ASP A 4 36.97 26.10 -3.97
CA ASP A 4 35.90 25.61 -4.85
C ASP A 4 35.35 24.32 -4.23
N PHE A 5 34.49 24.47 -3.22
CA PHE A 5 33.53 23.43 -2.90
C PHE A 5 32.42 23.51 -3.94
N ASP A 6 32.70 22.99 -5.14
CA ASP A 6 31.66 22.66 -6.10
C ASP A 6 30.68 21.72 -5.39
N SER A 7 29.47 22.22 -5.12
CA SER A 7 28.38 21.41 -4.62
C SER A 7 27.99 20.44 -5.74
N LEU A 8 28.61 19.25 -5.77
CA LEU A 8 28.26 18.19 -6.72
C LEU A 8 26.74 18.02 -6.71
N GLU A 9 26.10 18.34 -7.84
CA GLU A 9 24.65 18.31 -7.94
C GLU A 9 24.16 16.89 -7.64
N LYS A 10 23.23 16.76 -6.66
CA LYS A 10 22.72 15.45 -6.26
C LYS A 10 22.02 14.78 -7.44
N LYS A 11 22.37 13.53 -7.70
CA LYS A 11 21.69 12.69 -8.69
C LYS A 11 20.26 12.40 -8.24
N ARG A 12 19.29 12.68 -9.09
CA ARG A 12 17.87 12.65 -8.74
C ARG A 12 17.23 11.41 -9.33
N ILE A 13 16.64 10.58 -8.48
CA ILE A 13 15.79 9.46 -8.90
C ILE A 13 14.41 10.04 -9.15
N LYS A 14 14.12 10.33 -10.42
CA LYS A 14 12.86 10.94 -10.83
C LYS A 14 11.74 9.94 -10.56
N THR A 15 10.80 10.35 -9.73
CA THR A 15 9.73 9.48 -9.25
C THR A 15 8.38 10.06 -9.62
N ILE A 16 7.45 9.22 -10.04
CA ILE A 16 6.03 9.60 -10.13
C ILE A 16 5.20 8.88 -9.08
N GLU A 17 4.19 9.56 -8.54
CA GLU A 17 3.28 9.01 -7.53
C GLU A 17 1.85 8.93 -8.07
N LEU A 18 1.40 7.72 -8.40
CA LEU A 18 0.02 7.43 -8.81
C LEU A 18 -0.85 7.13 -7.60
N PHE A 19 -2.13 7.52 -7.67
CA PHE A 19 -3.09 7.32 -6.58
C PHE A 19 -2.56 7.91 -5.26
N ALA A 20 -1.99 9.12 -5.35
CA ALA A 20 -1.14 9.69 -4.33
C ALA A 20 -1.82 9.84 -2.96
N GLY A 21 -3.15 9.92 -2.94
CA GLY A 21 -3.92 10.23 -1.74
C GLY A 21 -3.44 11.57 -1.19
N VAL A 22 -2.90 11.55 0.02
CA VAL A 22 -2.27 12.72 0.66
C VAL A 22 -0.74 12.66 0.64
N GLY A 23 -0.12 11.82 -0.19
CA GLY A 23 1.34 11.82 -0.43
C GLY A 23 2.16 10.94 0.51
N GLY A 24 1.61 9.78 0.89
CA GLY A 24 2.31 8.86 1.79
C GLY A 24 3.62 8.33 1.21
N PHE A 25 3.69 8.05 -0.10
CA PHE A 25 4.95 7.64 -0.72
C PHE A 25 5.93 8.82 -0.78
N ARG A 26 5.46 10.00 -1.19
CA ARG A 26 6.29 11.20 -1.26
C ARG A 26 7.00 11.52 0.05
N ILE A 27 6.27 11.53 1.17
CA ILE A 27 6.84 11.79 2.50
C ILE A 27 7.91 10.74 2.84
N GLY A 28 7.64 9.47 2.53
CA GLY A 28 8.56 8.38 2.84
C GLY A 28 9.84 8.42 2.00
N LEU A 29 9.76 8.89 0.75
CA LEU A 29 10.88 8.88 -0.19
C LEU A 29 11.71 10.16 -0.17
N GLU A 30 11.09 11.36 -0.18
CA GLU A 30 11.82 12.63 -0.36
C GLU A 30 12.74 12.99 0.81
N LYS A 31 12.60 12.32 1.95
CA LYS A 31 13.51 12.48 3.09
C LYS A 31 14.80 11.66 2.99
N ILE A 32 14.90 10.77 2.01
CA ILE A 32 16.00 9.80 1.88
C ILE A 32 17.08 10.39 0.97
N GLU A 33 18.32 10.36 1.47
CA GLU A 33 19.51 10.68 0.69
C GLU A 33 20.58 9.63 0.93
N HIS A 34 21.30 9.23 -0.11
CA HIS A 34 22.37 8.25 -0.03
C HIS A 34 23.39 8.44 -1.14
N ASN A 35 24.69 8.50 -0.83
CA ASN A 35 25.78 8.63 -1.81
C ASN A 35 25.50 9.65 -2.93
N ASN A 36 25.16 10.89 -2.55
CA ASN A 36 24.80 11.99 -3.46
C ASN A 36 23.56 11.72 -4.34
N LYS A 37 22.73 10.72 -4.01
CA LYS A 37 21.44 10.44 -4.63
C LYS A 37 20.30 10.86 -3.71
N LYS A 38 19.18 11.27 -4.32
CA LYS A 38 17.91 11.53 -3.61
C LYS A 38 16.72 11.19 -4.51
N TYR A 39 15.57 10.92 -3.90
CA TYR A 39 14.30 10.85 -4.63
C TYR A 39 13.79 12.26 -4.93
N GLU A 40 13.16 12.43 -6.09
CA GLU A 40 12.46 13.67 -6.47
C GLU A 40 11.11 13.29 -7.07
N ILE A 41 10.01 13.68 -6.44
CA ILE A 41 8.68 13.48 -7.04
C ILE A 41 8.49 14.52 -8.14
N VAL A 42 8.61 14.08 -9.40
CA VAL A 42 8.51 14.96 -10.58
C VAL A 42 7.09 15.08 -11.11
N TRP A 43 6.20 14.14 -10.76
CA TRP A 43 4.79 14.18 -11.14
C TRP A 43 3.92 13.33 -10.19
N SER A 44 2.67 13.73 -9.99
CA SER A 44 1.74 12.98 -9.16
C SER A 44 0.32 13.00 -9.72
N ASN A 45 -0.47 11.97 -9.42
CA ASN A 45 -1.88 11.89 -9.79
C ASN A 45 -2.76 11.46 -8.62
N GLN A 46 -3.87 12.16 -8.40
CA GLN A 46 -4.88 11.80 -7.42
C GLN A 46 -6.27 12.23 -7.90
N TRP A 47 -7.20 11.27 -7.95
CA TRP A 47 -8.60 11.50 -8.35
C TRP A 47 -9.56 10.70 -7.47
N GLU A 48 -10.61 11.36 -6.97
CA GLU A 48 -11.69 10.78 -6.17
C GLU A 48 -13.00 10.75 -6.99
N PRO A 49 -13.27 9.69 -7.77
CA PRO A 49 -14.40 9.66 -8.72
C PRO A 49 -15.78 9.67 -8.06
N ALA A 50 -15.86 9.33 -6.77
CA ALA A 50 -17.12 9.23 -6.04
C ALA A 50 -17.60 10.57 -5.47
N THR A 51 -16.81 11.64 -5.56
CA THR A 51 -17.11 12.93 -4.95
C THR A 51 -16.77 14.09 -5.88
N LYS A 52 -17.55 15.19 -5.80
CA LYS A 52 -17.19 16.44 -6.50
C LYS A 52 -15.98 17.11 -5.85
N ALA A 53 -15.94 17.13 -4.51
CA ALA A 53 -14.78 17.62 -3.77
C ALA A 53 -13.63 16.62 -3.87
N GLN A 54 -12.42 17.14 -4.09
CA GLN A 54 -11.19 16.37 -4.30
C GLN A 54 -10.23 16.58 -3.13
N HIS A 55 -10.73 16.34 -1.91
CA HIS A 55 -10.02 16.65 -0.67
C HIS A 55 -8.60 16.06 -0.61
N ALA A 56 -8.39 14.85 -1.11
CA ALA A 56 -7.06 14.24 -1.12
C ALA A 56 -6.08 15.04 -2.00
N SER A 57 -6.51 15.38 -3.22
CA SER A 57 -5.74 16.22 -4.15
C SER A 57 -5.53 17.64 -3.61
N ASP A 58 -6.56 18.24 -3.00
CA ASP A 58 -6.47 19.58 -2.41
C ASP A 58 -5.43 19.60 -1.27
N ILE A 59 -5.47 18.62 -0.36
CA ILE A 59 -4.48 18.47 0.71
C ILE A 59 -3.08 18.22 0.13
N TYR A 60 -2.96 17.36 -0.89
CA TYR A 60 -1.68 17.12 -1.56
C TYR A 60 -1.09 18.43 -2.09
N CYS A 61 -1.88 19.22 -2.80
CA CYS A 61 -1.48 20.51 -3.34
C CYS A 61 -1.14 21.53 -2.24
N MET A 62 -1.86 21.52 -1.12
CA MET A 62 -1.56 22.38 0.03
C MET A 62 -0.22 22.04 0.70
N ARG A 63 0.26 20.80 0.57
CA ARG A 63 1.51 20.35 1.20
C ARG A 63 2.70 20.44 0.26
N PHE A 64 2.49 20.15 -1.01
CA PHE A 64 3.58 19.99 -1.98
C PHE A 64 3.52 20.94 -3.18
N GLY A 65 2.50 21.80 -3.24
CA GLY A 65 2.24 22.67 -4.38
C GLY A 65 1.44 21.98 -5.49
N LYS A 66 0.90 22.79 -6.41
CA LYS A 66 0.08 22.34 -7.55
C LYS A 66 0.90 21.95 -8.77
N LEU A 67 2.17 22.37 -8.82
CA LEU A 67 3.04 22.12 -9.95
C LEU A 67 3.22 20.60 -10.12
N ASN A 68 3.01 20.12 -11.34
CA ASN A 68 3.12 18.70 -11.71
C ASN A 68 2.18 17.76 -10.92
N HIS A 69 1.05 18.27 -10.43
CA HIS A 69 -0.01 17.46 -9.84
C HIS A 69 -1.23 17.37 -10.77
N SER A 70 -1.64 16.15 -11.10
CA SER A 70 -2.81 15.85 -11.92
C SER A 70 -3.98 15.42 -11.05
N ASN A 71 -5.03 16.25 -11.04
CA ASN A 71 -6.33 15.94 -10.42
C ASN A 71 -7.34 15.47 -11.49
N GLN A 72 -6.96 14.44 -12.25
CA GLN A 72 -7.77 13.88 -13.33
C GLN A 72 -7.82 12.36 -13.20
N ASP A 73 -8.86 11.76 -13.76
CA ASP A 73 -8.91 10.30 -13.91
C ASP A 73 -7.71 9.83 -14.74
N ILE A 74 -6.84 9.01 -14.15
CA ILE A 74 -5.61 8.52 -14.80
C ILE A 74 -5.87 7.78 -16.11
N SER A 75 -7.09 7.26 -16.32
CA SER A 75 -7.48 6.65 -17.60
C SER A 75 -7.64 7.65 -18.75
N THR A 76 -7.76 8.95 -18.43
CA THR A 76 -7.93 10.04 -19.39
C THR A 76 -6.66 10.85 -19.63
N VAL A 77 -5.66 10.73 -18.76
CA VAL A 77 -4.38 11.45 -18.88
C VAL A 77 -3.56 10.90 -20.05
N HIS A 78 -3.10 11.77 -20.94
CA HIS A 78 -2.27 11.38 -22.07
C HIS A 78 -0.85 10.99 -21.61
N ILE A 79 -0.22 10.02 -22.29
CA ILE A 79 1.09 9.51 -21.85
C ILE A 79 2.20 10.57 -21.90
N ASP A 80 2.08 11.53 -22.81
CA ASP A 80 3.04 12.63 -22.98
C ASP A 80 2.96 13.66 -21.84
N GLU A 81 1.86 13.69 -21.08
CA GLU A 81 1.74 14.54 -19.89
C GLU A 81 2.47 13.94 -18.68
N ILE A 82 2.78 12.64 -18.71
CA ILE A 82 3.51 11.95 -17.65
C ILE A 82 4.99 12.05 -18.00
N PRO A 83 5.85 12.70 -17.20
CA PRO A 83 7.27 12.82 -17.53
C PRO A 83 7.99 11.47 -17.50
N ASN A 84 9.14 11.38 -18.16
CA ASN A 84 10.03 10.24 -17.98
C ASN A 84 10.55 10.19 -16.54
N HIS A 85 10.62 8.98 -15.98
CA HIS A 85 10.90 8.76 -14.57
C HIS A 85 11.56 7.40 -14.38
N ASP A 86 12.32 7.28 -13.29
CA ASP A 86 13.07 6.08 -12.93
C ASP A 86 12.26 5.15 -12.03
N LEU A 87 11.41 5.74 -11.18
CA LEU A 87 10.58 5.04 -10.20
C LEU A 87 9.10 5.43 -10.35
N LEU A 88 8.22 4.45 -10.44
CA LEU A 88 6.77 4.66 -10.33
C LEU A 88 6.29 4.06 -9.01
N VAL A 89 5.64 4.88 -8.20
CA VAL A 89 5.03 4.44 -6.94
C VAL A 89 3.52 4.61 -6.96
N GLY A 90 2.79 3.79 -6.20
CA GLY A 90 1.35 3.97 -6.05
C GLY A 90 0.62 2.90 -5.27
N GLY A 91 -0.36 3.35 -4.46
CA GLY A 91 -1.30 2.50 -3.72
C GLY A 91 -2.61 2.41 -4.47
N PHE A 92 -2.74 1.45 -5.37
CA PHE A 92 -3.90 1.38 -6.27
C PHE A 92 -5.11 0.70 -5.58
N PRO A 93 -6.34 1.22 -5.77
CA PRO A 93 -7.55 0.63 -5.18
C PRO A 93 -7.75 -0.86 -5.53
N CYS A 94 -8.08 -1.66 -4.51
CA CYS A 94 -8.41 -3.08 -4.66
C CYS A 94 -9.81 -3.27 -5.29
N GLN A 95 -9.89 -3.39 -6.62
CA GLN A 95 -11.11 -3.76 -7.36
C GLN A 95 -10.88 -5.08 -8.13
N ASP A 96 -11.93 -5.86 -8.40
CA ASP A 96 -11.82 -7.14 -9.11
C ASP A 96 -11.21 -6.96 -10.52
N TYR A 97 -10.06 -7.60 -10.78
CA TYR A 97 -9.26 -7.42 -12.01
C TYR A 97 -9.75 -8.33 -13.14
N SER A 98 -10.74 -7.90 -13.92
CA SER A 98 -11.13 -8.61 -15.15
C SER A 98 -10.43 -8.02 -16.38
N VAL A 99 -9.82 -8.87 -17.20
CA VAL A 99 -9.37 -8.50 -18.56
C VAL A 99 -10.62 -8.35 -19.44
N ALA A 100 -10.85 -7.17 -20.00
CA ALA A 100 -11.79 -7.03 -21.10
C ALA A 100 -11.23 -7.80 -22.30
N THR A 101 -12.05 -8.63 -22.90
CA THR A 101 -11.73 -9.52 -24.03
C THR A 101 -10.77 -8.87 -25.04
N SER A 102 -9.59 -9.49 -25.20
CA SER A 102 -8.59 -9.31 -26.25
C SER A 102 -7.82 -7.97 -26.32
N LEU A 103 -6.58 -7.99 -25.82
CA LEU A 103 -5.53 -6.98 -26.08
C LEU A 103 -5.18 -6.78 -27.56
N LYS A 104 -5.71 -7.61 -28.47
CA LYS A 104 -5.54 -7.46 -29.93
C LYS A 104 -6.55 -6.54 -30.59
N ASN A 105 -7.64 -6.16 -29.90
CA ASN A 105 -8.68 -5.25 -30.43
C ASN A 105 -8.75 -3.91 -29.67
N SER A 106 -7.68 -3.54 -28.96
CA SER A 106 -7.60 -2.34 -28.11
C SER A 106 -7.64 -1.00 -28.86
N ALA A 107 -7.76 -1.01 -30.20
CA ALA A 107 -7.92 0.20 -30.98
C ALA A 107 -9.35 0.79 -30.93
N GLY A 108 -10.31 0.15 -30.24
CA GLY A 108 -11.66 0.70 -30.17
C GLY A 108 -12.64 -0.09 -29.30
N ILE A 109 -12.41 -0.18 -27.99
CA ILE A 109 -13.44 -0.66 -27.05
C ILE A 109 -13.51 0.27 -25.84
N VAL A 110 -14.33 1.31 -25.99
CA VAL A 110 -15.03 1.98 -24.89
C VAL A 110 -16.01 0.98 -24.29
N GLY A 111 -15.78 0.53 -23.06
CA GLY A 111 -16.82 -0.18 -22.31
C GLY A 111 -16.34 -1.27 -21.35
N LYS A 112 -15.99 -0.84 -20.13
CA LYS A 112 -16.24 -1.46 -18.80
C LYS A 112 -15.05 -1.18 -17.89
N LYS A 113 -15.31 -0.42 -16.81
CA LYS A 113 -14.45 -0.12 -15.63
C LYS A 113 -13.12 -0.88 -15.65
N GLY A 114 -12.18 -0.37 -16.44
CA GLY A 114 -10.83 -0.90 -16.55
C GLY A 114 -10.12 -0.71 -15.24
N VAL A 115 -9.69 -1.80 -14.62
CA VAL A 115 -9.12 -1.81 -13.28
C VAL A 115 -7.87 -0.95 -13.24
N LEU A 116 -7.68 -0.15 -12.18
CA LEU A 116 -6.62 0.85 -12.09
C LEU A 116 -5.19 0.29 -12.27
N TRP A 117 -5.00 -1.01 -12.02
CA TRP A 117 -3.81 -1.76 -12.45
C TRP A 117 -3.49 -1.63 -13.94
N TRP A 118 -4.50 -1.75 -14.81
CA TRP A 118 -4.31 -1.64 -16.26
C TRP A 118 -3.90 -0.24 -16.70
N GLN A 119 -4.14 0.78 -15.88
CA GLN A 119 -3.63 2.12 -16.14
C GLN A 119 -2.14 2.23 -15.82
N ILE A 120 -1.67 1.55 -14.76
CA ILE A 120 -0.23 1.37 -14.53
C ILE A 120 0.37 0.63 -15.73
N HIS A 121 -0.19 -0.52 -16.12
CA HIS A 121 0.28 -1.28 -17.28
C HIS A 121 0.33 -0.44 -18.56
N ARG A 122 -0.73 0.33 -18.86
CA ARG A 122 -0.79 1.25 -20.02
C ARG A 122 0.38 2.23 -20.00
N ILE A 123 0.68 2.83 -18.84
CA ILE A 123 1.81 3.77 -18.71
C ILE A 123 3.13 3.07 -19.02
N LEU A 124 3.37 1.89 -18.46
CA LEU A 124 4.59 1.12 -18.70
C LEU A 124 4.74 0.71 -20.16
N GLU A 125 3.68 0.20 -20.77
CA GLU A 125 3.66 -0.23 -22.17
C GLU A 125 3.87 0.94 -23.14
N GLN A 126 3.18 2.07 -22.92
CA GLN A 126 3.27 3.24 -23.80
C GLN A 126 4.59 4.01 -23.64
N LYS A 127 5.23 3.96 -22.47
CA LYS A 127 6.56 4.56 -22.25
C LYS A 127 7.71 3.79 -22.92
N LYS A 128 7.52 2.51 -23.24
CA LYS A 128 8.49 1.67 -23.98
C LYS A 128 9.92 1.72 -23.39
N GLU A 129 10.90 2.19 -24.15
CA GLU A 129 12.29 2.35 -23.70
C GLU A 129 12.38 3.29 -22.49
N ASN A 130 11.51 4.29 -22.39
CA ASN A 130 11.41 5.23 -21.28
C ASN A 130 10.55 4.73 -20.10
N ALA A 131 10.08 3.48 -20.13
CA ALA A 131 9.35 2.92 -19.00
C ALA A 131 10.28 2.81 -17.78
N PRO A 132 9.80 3.10 -16.56
CA PRO A 132 10.64 3.23 -15.37
C PRO A 132 11.42 1.97 -15.06
N SER A 133 12.64 2.13 -14.59
CA SER A 133 13.49 1.01 -14.17
C SER A 133 12.92 0.28 -12.94
N TYR A 134 12.14 0.99 -12.12
CA TYR A 134 11.66 0.51 -10.82
C TYR A 134 10.18 0.80 -10.60
N LEU A 135 9.46 -0.15 -9.99
CA LEU A 135 8.11 0.05 -9.46
C LEU A 135 8.09 -0.22 -7.96
N MET A 136 7.33 0.57 -7.20
CA MET A 136 7.02 0.31 -5.79
C MET A 136 5.53 0.52 -5.53
N LEU A 137 4.80 -0.58 -5.42
CA LEU A 137 3.35 -0.58 -5.35
C LEU A 137 2.86 -1.14 -4.01
N GLU A 138 1.68 -0.70 -3.59
CA GLU A 138 1.03 -1.16 -2.36
C GLU A 138 -0.42 -1.58 -2.64
N ASN A 139 -0.88 -2.61 -1.94
CA ASN A 139 -2.28 -3.02 -1.92
C ASN A 139 -2.63 -3.79 -0.62
N VAL A 140 -3.91 -4.11 -0.44
CA VAL A 140 -4.33 -5.04 0.61
C VAL A 140 -3.81 -6.46 0.32
N ASP A 141 -3.43 -7.18 1.38
CA ASP A 141 -2.90 -8.56 1.30
C ASP A 141 -3.85 -9.54 0.59
N ARG A 142 -5.16 -9.26 0.62
CA ARG A 142 -6.19 -10.00 -0.11
C ARG A 142 -5.93 -10.07 -1.62
N LEU A 143 -5.17 -9.14 -2.20
CA LEU A 143 -4.80 -9.15 -3.61
C LEU A 143 -4.20 -10.51 -4.04
N LEU A 144 -3.34 -11.10 -3.20
CA LEU A 144 -2.72 -12.41 -3.44
C LEU A 144 -3.76 -13.54 -3.57
N LYS A 145 -4.98 -13.34 -3.07
CA LYS A 145 -6.09 -14.30 -3.07
C LYS A 145 -7.23 -13.87 -3.99
N SER A 146 -7.06 -12.83 -4.79
CA SER A 146 -8.13 -12.26 -5.62
C SER A 146 -8.25 -12.98 -6.97
N PRO A 147 -9.47 -13.13 -7.53
CA PRO A 147 -10.76 -12.86 -6.90
C PRO A 147 -11.21 -14.04 -6.03
N ALA A 148 -12.26 -13.83 -5.23
CA ALA A 148 -12.77 -14.87 -4.33
C ALA A 148 -13.24 -16.15 -5.05
N LYS A 149 -13.69 -16.04 -6.31
CA LYS A 149 -14.17 -17.17 -7.13
C LYS A 149 -13.04 -17.95 -7.82
N GLN A 150 -11.83 -17.39 -7.89
CA GLN A 150 -10.69 -17.97 -8.61
C GLN A 150 -9.38 -17.51 -7.96
N ARG A 151 -9.09 -18.03 -6.76
CA ARG A 151 -8.03 -17.52 -5.88
C ARG A 151 -6.68 -17.37 -6.59
N GLY A 152 -6.10 -16.17 -6.54
CA GLY A 152 -4.77 -15.86 -7.06
C GLY A 152 -4.74 -15.40 -8.52
N ARG A 153 -5.83 -15.58 -9.30
CA ARG A 153 -5.87 -15.18 -10.72
C ARG A 153 -5.46 -13.72 -10.95
N ASP A 154 -5.97 -12.79 -10.15
CA ASP A 154 -5.72 -11.36 -10.39
C ASP A 154 -4.25 -11.00 -10.15
N PHE A 155 -3.64 -11.59 -9.12
CA PHE A 155 -2.21 -11.42 -8.88
C PHE A 155 -1.38 -12.09 -9.98
N ALA A 156 -1.79 -13.27 -10.46
CA ALA A 156 -1.13 -13.93 -11.60
C ALA A 156 -1.20 -13.11 -12.89
N LEU A 157 -2.32 -12.42 -13.16
CA LEU A 157 -2.44 -11.50 -14.30
C LEU A 157 -1.45 -10.34 -14.19
N MET A 158 -1.35 -9.75 -13.00
CA MET A 158 -0.41 -8.66 -12.73
C MET A 158 1.03 -9.13 -12.94
N LEU A 159 1.42 -10.25 -12.34
CA LEU A 159 2.73 -10.88 -12.53
C LEU A 159 3.03 -11.16 -14.01
N SER A 160 2.14 -11.86 -14.71
CA SER A 160 2.30 -12.18 -16.14
C SER A 160 2.43 -10.92 -17.01
N SER A 161 1.65 -9.88 -16.72
CA SER A 161 1.71 -8.62 -17.47
C SER A 161 3.03 -7.87 -17.23
N LEU A 162 3.54 -7.84 -15.99
CA LEU A 162 4.87 -7.28 -15.69
C LEU A 162 6.00 -8.09 -16.33
N ASN A 163 5.90 -9.43 -16.29
CA ASN A 163 6.84 -10.33 -16.97
C ASN A 163 6.93 -10.02 -18.47
N SER A 164 5.77 -9.81 -19.12
CA SER A 164 5.71 -9.49 -20.56
C SER A 164 6.36 -8.14 -20.92
N LEU A 165 6.46 -7.23 -19.95
CA LEU A 165 7.14 -5.94 -20.09
C LEU A 165 8.60 -5.99 -19.63
N GLY A 166 9.14 -7.18 -19.32
CA GLY A 166 10.54 -7.38 -18.95
C GLY A 166 10.87 -7.01 -17.51
N TYR A 167 9.91 -7.13 -16.59
CA TYR A 167 10.16 -6.90 -15.15
C TYR A 167 10.26 -8.20 -14.37
N ALA A 168 11.31 -8.30 -13.56
CA ALA A 168 11.33 -9.16 -12.38
C ALA A 168 10.43 -8.56 -11.31
N VAL A 169 9.75 -9.38 -10.51
CA VAL A 169 8.84 -8.91 -9.46
C VAL A 169 9.17 -9.55 -8.13
N GLU A 170 9.32 -8.77 -7.08
CA GLU A 170 9.29 -9.23 -5.70
C GLU A 170 7.99 -8.78 -5.02
N TRP A 171 7.45 -9.57 -4.11
CA TRP A 171 6.34 -9.14 -3.26
C TRP A 171 6.49 -9.59 -1.82
N ARG A 172 5.90 -8.81 -0.92
CA ARG A 172 5.83 -9.17 0.49
C ARG A 172 4.64 -8.57 1.21
N VAL A 173 3.99 -9.40 2.01
CA VAL A 173 3.01 -9.00 3.01
C VAL A 173 3.75 -8.52 4.26
N ILE A 174 3.55 -7.26 4.61
CA ILE A 174 4.19 -6.61 5.75
C ILE A 174 3.09 -6.11 6.68
N ASP A 175 3.13 -6.54 7.93
CA ASP A 175 2.44 -5.86 9.03
C ASP A 175 3.40 -4.83 9.64
N ALA A 176 3.09 -3.55 9.50
CA ALA A 176 3.95 -2.47 9.97
C ALA A 176 4.34 -2.62 11.47
N SER A 177 3.43 -3.16 12.28
CA SER A 177 3.68 -3.39 13.72
C SER A 177 4.69 -4.47 14.03
N GLU A 178 4.91 -5.43 13.12
CA GLU A 178 5.95 -6.46 13.28
C GLU A 178 7.36 -5.88 13.11
N TYR A 179 7.49 -4.65 12.60
CA TYR A 179 8.75 -3.95 12.34
C TYR A 179 8.85 -2.61 13.06
N GLY A 180 8.24 -2.53 14.24
CA GLY A 180 8.41 -1.43 15.19
C GLY A 180 7.46 -0.24 14.99
N MET A 181 6.61 -0.25 13.97
CA MET A 181 5.72 0.89 13.66
C MET A 181 4.42 0.83 14.50
N PRO A 182 3.76 1.97 14.75
CA PRO A 182 2.73 2.04 15.78
C PRO A 182 1.37 1.42 15.39
N GLN A 183 1.25 0.75 14.25
CA GLN A 183 -0.02 0.27 13.72
C GLN A 183 0.06 -1.16 13.16
N ARG A 184 -0.86 -2.02 13.61
CA ARG A 184 -1.14 -3.34 13.02
C ARG A 184 -1.83 -3.19 11.68
N ARG A 185 -1.07 -2.84 10.65
CA ARG A 185 -1.54 -2.61 9.28
C ARG A 185 -0.80 -3.56 8.34
N LYS A 186 -1.47 -4.65 7.99
CA LYS A 186 -1.00 -5.67 7.06
C LYS A 186 -1.33 -5.29 5.62
N ARG A 187 -0.33 -5.19 4.75
CA ARG A 187 -0.45 -4.85 3.32
C ARG A 187 0.54 -5.65 2.49
N VAL A 188 0.22 -5.88 1.22
CA VAL A 188 1.19 -6.42 0.26
C VAL A 188 1.87 -5.26 -0.44
N TYR A 189 3.19 -5.32 -0.46
CA TYR A 189 4.05 -4.43 -1.23
C TYR A 189 4.64 -5.21 -2.38
N ILE A 190 4.76 -4.57 -3.53
CA ILE A 190 5.27 -5.18 -4.77
C ILE A 190 6.37 -4.27 -5.31
N LEU A 191 7.52 -4.86 -5.55
CA LEU A 191 8.65 -4.21 -6.22
C LEU A 191 8.83 -4.85 -7.57
N ALA A 192 9.11 -4.06 -8.58
CA ALA A 192 9.43 -4.59 -9.90
C ALA A 192 10.68 -3.92 -10.46
N TYR A 193 11.53 -4.71 -11.12
CA TYR A 193 12.83 -4.30 -11.62
C TYR A 193 12.92 -4.62 -13.11
N LYS A 194 13.09 -3.60 -13.94
CA LYS A 194 13.21 -3.77 -15.39
C LYS A 194 14.51 -4.50 -15.75
N ILE A 195 14.47 -5.30 -16.80
CA ILE A 195 15.66 -5.91 -17.39
C ILE A 195 16.76 -4.85 -17.63
N GLY A 196 18.01 -5.22 -17.31
CA GLY A 196 19.16 -4.33 -17.38
C GLY A 196 19.50 -3.62 -16.06
N THR A 197 18.60 -3.64 -15.07
CA THR A 197 18.93 -3.17 -13.72
C THR A 197 19.77 -4.20 -12.94
N GLU A 198 20.57 -3.73 -11.97
CA GLU A 198 21.35 -4.60 -11.08
C GLU A 198 20.44 -5.55 -10.29
N LEU A 199 19.33 -5.05 -9.73
CA LEU A 199 18.36 -5.85 -8.96
C LEU A 199 17.71 -6.96 -9.80
N HIS A 200 17.40 -6.70 -11.08
CA HIS A 200 16.92 -7.75 -11.99
C HIS A 200 17.99 -8.84 -12.17
N SER A 201 19.25 -8.44 -12.40
CA SER A 201 20.36 -9.38 -12.57
C SER A 201 20.65 -10.21 -11.32
N GLU A 202 20.56 -9.59 -10.13
CA GLU A 202 20.72 -10.28 -8.85
C GLU A 202 19.65 -11.37 -8.65
N ILE A 203 18.38 -11.07 -8.94
CA ILE A 203 17.27 -12.05 -8.86
C ILE A 203 17.48 -13.21 -9.83
N LEU A 204 17.95 -12.92 -11.05
CA LEU A 204 18.17 -13.92 -12.08
C LEU A 204 19.28 -14.92 -11.70
N GLN A 205 20.32 -14.45 -11.00
CA GLN A 205 21.52 -15.24 -10.71
C GLN A 205 21.51 -15.92 -9.34
N ALA A 206 20.80 -15.36 -8.36
CA ALA A 206 20.81 -15.86 -6.99
C ALA A 206 19.91 -17.10 -6.80
N LYS A 207 20.20 -17.88 -5.76
CA LYS A 207 19.29 -18.96 -5.36
C LYS A 207 18.02 -18.39 -4.75
N PRO A 208 16.86 -19.05 -4.92
CA PRO A 208 15.59 -18.57 -4.37
C PRO A 208 15.61 -18.34 -2.86
N VAL A 209 16.29 -19.21 -2.12
CA VAL A 209 16.42 -19.10 -0.65
C VAL A 209 17.23 -17.87 -0.25
N ASP A 210 18.26 -17.50 -1.02
CA ASP A 210 19.10 -16.34 -0.75
C ASP A 210 18.34 -15.04 -1.02
N ILE A 211 17.53 -14.99 -2.09
CA ILE A 211 16.65 -13.84 -2.36
C ILE A 211 15.67 -13.62 -1.21
N LEU A 212 14.99 -14.67 -0.74
CA LEU A 212 13.98 -14.52 0.32
C LEU A 212 14.57 -14.26 1.71
N ASN A 213 15.80 -14.72 1.98
CA ASN A 213 16.43 -14.57 3.30
C ASN A 213 17.33 -13.33 3.45
N ALA A 214 18.03 -12.89 2.39
CA ALA A 214 19.07 -11.88 2.53
C ALA A 214 19.21 -10.92 1.33
N ASN A 215 19.16 -11.42 0.11
CA ASN A 215 19.55 -10.64 -1.08
C ASN A 215 18.41 -9.75 -1.60
N GLY A 216 17.17 -10.23 -1.57
CA GLY A 216 16.01 -9.48 -2.04
C GLY A 216 15.78 -8.20 -1.24
N LEU A 217 15.23 -7.16 -1.88
CA LEU A 217 15.11 -5.85 -1.24
C LEU A 217 14.25 -5.93 0.03
N PHE A 218 13.20 -6.73 -0.01
CA PHE A 218 12.35 -6.98 1.15
C PHE A 218 13.08 -7.69 2.29
N ALA A 219 13.96 -8.63 1.99
CA ALA A 219 14.73 -9.35 3.01
C ALA A 219 15.67 -8.40 3.75
N GLN A 220 16.29 -7.46 3.03
CA GLN A 220 17.17 -6.43 3.60
C GLN A 220 16.41 -5.39 4.44
N ALA A 221 15.21 -4.99 4.00
CA ALA A 221 14.41 -3.98 4.69
C ALA A 221 13.63 -4.55 5.89
N PHE A 222 13.21 -5.82 5.79
CA PHE A 222 12.32 -6.48 6.75
C PHE A 222 12.89 -7.87 7.08
N PRO A 223 13.65 -8.03 8.17
CA PRO A 223 14.23 -9.33 8.52
C PRO A 223 13.15 -10.37 8.88
N ILE A 224 13.38 -11.62 8.48
CA ILE A 224 12.53 -12.78 8.80
C ILE A 224 13.32 -13.83 9.54
N ARG A 225 12.60 -14.77 10.15
CA ARG A 225 13.21 -16.05 10.50
C ARG A 225 13.67 -16.74 9.21
N THR A 226 14.92 -17.20 9.22
CA THR A 226 15.55 -17.86 8.08
C THR A 226 14.69 -19.01 7.57
N LEU A 227 14.37 -18.96 6.28
CA LEU A 227 13.68 -20.01 5.54
C LEU A 227 14.66 -21.10 5.09
N GLN A 228 14.19 -22.34 5.07
CA GLN A 228 14.84 -23.47 4.42
C GLN A 228 14.31 -23.66 3.00
N GLU A 229 15.09 -24.30 2.11
CA GLU A 229 14.71 -24.50 0.71
C GLU A 229 13.38 -25.26 0.54
N ASN A 230 13.10 -26.22 1.41
CA ASN A 230 11.86 -27.01 1.39
C ASN A 230 10.61 -26.22 1.81
N GLU A 231 10.77 -25.00 2.35
CA GLU A 231 9.67 -24.10 2.69
C GLU A 231 9.27 -23.20 1.51
N ILE A 232 9.98 -23.27 0.40
CA ILE A 232 9.77 -22.44 -0.78
C ILE A 232 9.03 -23.23 -1.85
N LEU A 233 7.80 -22.80 -2.13
CA LEU A 233 7.02 -23.33 -3.26
C LEU A 233 7.45 -22.63 -4.55
N GLN A 234 7.43 -23.35 -5.66
CA GLN A 234 7.72 -22.79 -6.98
C GLN A 234 6.77 -23.35 -8.03
N ASP A 235 6.45 -22.54 -9.04
CA ASP A 235 5.71 -22.94 -10.24
C ASP A 235 5.93 -21.89 -11.34
N THR A 236 5.20 -22.00 -12.45
CA THR A 236 5.28 -21.11 -13.61
C THR A 236 3.95 -20.41 -13.88
N ILE A 237 4.02 -19.22 -14.47
CA ILE A 237 2.90 -18.45 -14.96
C ILE A 237 3.12 -18.25 -16.46
N GLY A 238 2.14 -18.65 -17.27
CA GLY A 238 2.21 -18.43 -18.72
C GLY A 238 2.07 -16.96 -19.10
N ASN A 239 2.37 -16.63 -20.35
CA ASN A 239 2.25 -15.25 -20.87
C ASN A 239 0.87 -14.96 -21.50
N ASP A 240 -0.01 -15.97 -21.61
CA ASP A 240 -1.35 -15.80 -22.15
C ASP A 240 -2.34 -15.31 -21.07
N LEU A 241 -2.57 -14.00 -21.04
CA LEU A 241 -3.50 -13.35 -20.11
C LEU A 241 -4.94 -13.84 -20.24
N VAL A 242 -5.38 -14.29 -21.43
CA VAL A 242 -6.71 -14.85 -21.64
C VAL A 242 -6.81 -16.22 -20.99
N LYS A 243 -5.79 -17.08 -21.18
CA LYS A 243 -5.71 -18.38 -20.51
C LYS A 243 -5.65 -18.23 -18.99
N ILE A 244 -4.89 -17.26 -18.47
CA ILE A 244 -4.84 -16.99 -17.02
C ILE A 244 -6.24 -16.58 -16.53
N THR A 245 -6.86 -15.60 -17.20
CA THR A 245 -8.19 -15.11 -16.83
C THR A 245 -9.20 -16.26 -16.77
N ASN A 246 -9.17 -17.16 -17.75
CA ASN A 246 -10.15 -18.20 -17.90
C ASN A 246 -9.84 -19.48 -17.12
N SER A 247 -8.59 -19.77 -16.75
CA SER A 247 -8.25 -21.12 -16.27
C SER A 247 -7.30 -21.15 -15.07
N PHE A 248 -6.64 -20.04 -14.72
CA PHE A 248 -5.65 -20.03 -13.63
C PHE A 248 -6.25 -20.52 -12.32
N ASN A 249 -5.65 -21.56 -11.73
CA ASN A 249 -6.01 -22.08 -10.42
C ASN A 249 -7.51 -22.44 -10.22
N LYS A 250 -8.22 -22.80 -11.31
CA LYS A 250 -9.63 -23.23 -11.21
C LYS A 250 -9.80 -24.55 -10.46
N GLU A 251 -8.87 -25.48 -10.65
CA GLU A 251 -8.91 -26.82 -10.05
C GLU A 251 -8.64 -26.80 -8.53
N PHE A 252 -7.85 -25.83 -8.04
CA PHE A 252 -7.51 -25.68 -6.62
C PHE A 252 -8.12 -24.41 -5.99
N SER A 253 -9.33 -24.04 -6.43
CA SER A 253 -10.02 -22.77 -6.15
C SER A 253 -10.12 -22.34 -4.67
N LYS A 254 -9.85 -23.22 -3.70
CA LYS A 254 -9.86 -22.88 -2.26
C LYS A 254 -8.56 -22.23 -1.76
N ASN A 255 -7.41 -22.52 -2.40
CA ASN A 255 -6.10 -22.03 -1.96
C ASN A 255 -5.50 -21.11 -3.02
N THR A 256 -4.76 -20.09 -2.61
CA THR A 256 -3.93 -19.31 -3.54
C THR A 256 -2.56 -19.96 -3.66
N PRO A 257 -1.93 -19.98 -4.85
CA PRO A 257 -0.54 -20.37 -4.98
C PRO A 257 0.42 -19.33 -4.39
N PHE A 258 -0.02 -18.08 -4.18
CA PHE A 258 0.83 -16.98 -3.72
C PHE A 258 0.79 -16.83 -2.20
N LEU A 259 1.92 -17.04 -1.55
CA LEU A 259 2.11 -16.90 -0.12
C LEU A 259 2.63 -15.49 0.23
N GLU A 260 2.92 -15.26 1.52
CA GLU A 260 3.19 -13.95 2.09
C GLU A 260 4.44 -13.26 1.55
N ALA A 261 5.44 -14.02 1.13
CA ALA A 261 6.62 -13.50 0.42
C ALA A 261 6.84 -14.29 -0.85
N GLY A 262 7.42 -13.65 -1.86
CA GLY A 262 7.84 -14.33 -3.07
C GLY A 262 8.46 -13.40 -4.10
N PHE A 263 8.94 -14.01 -5.17
CA PHE A 263 9.42 -13.29 -6.34
C PHE A 263 9.15 -14.08 -7.61
N MET A 264 9.19 -13.40 -8.75
CA MET A 264 9.04 -13.96 -10.08
C MET A 264 10.08 -13.37 -11.02
N ILE A 265 10.68 -14.23 -11.83
CA ILE A 265 11.61 -13.90 -12.90
C ILE A 265 11.38 -14.88 -14.06
N ASP A 266 11.35 -14.39 -15.30
CA ASP A 266 11.17 -15.18 -16.52
C ASP A 266 9.96 -16.15 -16.47
N GLY A 267 8.84 -15.66 -15.94
CA GLY A 267 7.59 -16.43 -15.80
C GLY A 267 7.63 -17.54 -14.74
N LYS A 268 8.74 -17.73 -14.03
CA LYS A 268 8.84 -18.66 -12.90
C LYS A 268 8.72 -17.89 -11.59
N TYR A 269 7.91 -18.38 -10.66
CA TYR A 269 7.74 -17.75 -9.35
C TYR A 269 8.12 -18.68 -8.21
N TYR A 270 8.53 -18.07 -7.11
CA TYR A 270 8.92 -18.70 -5.86
C TYR A 270 8.20 -17.99 -4.71
N THR A 271 7.68 -18.73 -3.74
CA THR A 271 6.88 -18.14 -2.67
C THR A 271 6.89 -18.96 -1.39
N SER A 272 6.83 -18.28 -0.25
CA SER A 272 6.83 -18.90 1.07
C SER A 272 6.00 -18.10 2.07
N LYS A 273 5.62 -18.77 3.17
CA LYS A 273 5.10 -18.10 4.37
C LYS A 273 6.28 -17.55 5.14
N VAL A 274 6.13 -16.39 5.74
CA VAL A 274 7.24 -15.76 6.47
C VAL A 274 6.81 -15.36 7.86
N ARG A 275 7.78 -15.30 8.77
CA ARG A 275 7.59 -14.75 10.12
C ARG A 275 8.62 -13.66 10.33
N ALA A 276 8.16 -12.48 10.69
CA ALA A 276 9.04 -11.36 11.02
C ALA A 276 10.03 -11.74 12.13
N ASP A 277 11.26 -11.23 12.04
CA ASP A 277 12.29 -11.37 13.07
C ASP A 277 12.97 -10.02 13.36
N TYR A 278 12.14 -9.01 13.66
CA TYR A 278 12.62 -7.69 14.03
C TYR A 278 13.06 -7.64 15.49
N LYS A 279 14.23 -7.04 15.75
CA LYS A 279 14.84 -6.92 17.09
C LYS A 279 15.00 -5.48 17.59
N GLY A 280 14.51 -4.51 16.82
CA GLY A 280 14.58 -3.10 17.19
C GLY A 280 13.42 -2.67 18.10
N ASP A 281 13.30 -1.35 18.27
CA ASP A 281 12.30 -0.75 19.15
C ASP A 281 10.90 -0.79 18.56
N PHE A 282 9.90 -0.89 19.44
CA PHE A 282 8.49 -0.87 19.07
C PHE A 282 7.82 0.41 19.55
N MET A 283 7.14 1.09 18.64
CA MET A 283 6.20 2.14 18.97
C MET A 283 4.82 1.55 19.28
N TYR A 284 4.21 2.01 20.36
CA TYR A 284 2.85 1.65 20.77
C TYR A 284 1.92 2.86 20.67
N LEU A 285 0.62 2.61 20.82
CA LEU A 285 -0.39 3.66 20.73
C LEU A 285 -0.11 4.82 21.70
N LYS A 286 0.37 4.55 22.92
CA LYS A 286 0.76 5.61 23.88
C LYS A 286 1.82 6.58 23.36
N ASN A 287 2.70 6.14 22.46
CA ASN A 287 3.80 6.98 21.95
C ASN A 287 3.34 8.06 20.97
N VAL A 288 2.11 7.95 20.45
CA VAL A 288 1.57 8.90 19.47
C VAL A 288 0.42 9.75 20.02
N LEU A 289 0.03 9.55 21.28
CA LEU A 289 -1.05 10.29 21.90
C LEU A 289 -0.65 11.74 22.13
N VAL A 290 -1.62 12.64 21.98
CA VAL A 290 -1.47 14.01 22.46
C VAL A 290 -1.64 14.05 23.98
N ALA A 291 -1.02 15.03 24.62
CA ALA A 291 -1.21 15.27 26.05
C ALA A 291 -2.70 15.56 26.35
N GLU A 292 -3.22 15.00 27.45
CA GLU A 292 -4.66 15.03 27.74
C GLU A 292 -5.20 16.46 27.93
N GLU A 293 -4.38 17.40 28.40
CA GLU A 293 -4.71 18.82 28.52
C GLU A 293 -4.99 19.51 27.17
N ASN A 294 -4.51 18.92 26.06
CA ASN A 294 -4.69 19.45 24.71
C ASN A 294 -5.85 18.76 23.96
N VAL A 295 -6.56 17.82 24.60
CA VAL A 295 -7.69 17.11 23.99
C VAL A 295 -8.99 17.89 24.21
N PRO A 296 -9.69 18.31 23.13
CA PRO A 296 -10.97 18.99 23.27
C PRO A 296 -12.05 18.08 23.89
N ASN A 297 -12.96 18.68 24.67
CA ASN A 297 -14.02 17.96 25.38
C ASN A 297 -14.91 17.07 24.48
N GLU A 298 -15.07 17.44 23.20
CA GLU A 298 -15.88 16.67 22.23
C GLU A 298 -15.31 15.29 21.87
N PHE A 299 -14.02 15.04 22.16
CA PHE A 299 -13.40 13.73 21.94
C PHE A 299 -13.66 12.75 23.08
N TYR A 300 -14.01 13.25 24.27
CA TYR A 300 -14.38 12.42 25.41
C TYR A 300 -15.78 11.83 25.20
N ILE A 301 -15.92 10.57 25.61
CA ILE A 301 -17.17 9.82 25.49
C ILE A 301 -17.96 10.02 26.79
N ASN A 302 -19.21 10.47 26.65
CA ASN A 302 -20.12 10.57 27.79
C ASN A 302 -20.44 9.18 28.36
N GLU A 303 -20.50 9.06 29.68
CA GLU A 303 -20.82 7.80 30.36
C GLU A 303 -22.18 7.23 29.92
N SER A 304 -23.15 8.09 29.61
CA SER A 304 -24.48 7.70 29.10
C SER A 304 -24.43 7.00 27.73
N GLU A 305 -23.37 7.20 26.95
CA GLU A 305 -23.16 6.53 25.66
C GLU A 305 -22.31 5.27 25.76
N LEU A 306 -21.64 5.04 26.89
CA LEU A 306 -20.66 3.97 27.05
C LEU A 306 -21.26 2.58 26.78
N GLN A 307 -22.53 2.36 27.17
CA GLN A 307 -23.24 1.11 26.88
C GLN A 307 -23.38 0.86 25.37
N LYS A 308 -23.64 1.90 24.57
CA LYS A 308 -23.73 1.78 23.10
C LYS A 308 -22.37 1.44 22.50
N TRP A 309 -21.30 2.05 23.00
CA TRP A 309 -19.92 1.74 22.58
C TRP A 309 -19.55 0.28 22.88
N THR A 310 -19.77 -0.15 24.12
CA THR A 310 -19.53 -1.54 24.56
C THR A 310 -20.32 -2.53 23.73
N PHE A 311 -21.62 -2.28 23.50
CA PHE A 311 -22.45 -3.13 22.65
C PHE A 311 -21.92 -3.21 21.22
N LEU A 312 -21.55 -2.07 20.60
CA LEU A 312 -21.02 -2.02 19.24
C LEU A 312 -19.67 -2.74 19.12
N LYS A 313 -18.83 -2.71 20.15
CA LYS A 313 -17.53 -3.40 20.19
C LYS A 313 -17.63 -4.88 20.56
N GLY A 314 -18.68 -5.28 21.28
CA GLY A 314 -18.92 -6.67 21.68
C GLY A 314 -19.30 -7.58 20.51
N SER A 315 -19.05 -8.87 20.68
CA SER A 315 -19.52 -9.89 19.76
C SER A 315 -21.04 -10.00 19.81
N LYS A 316 -21.71 -10.17 18.67
CA LYS A 316 -23.16 -10.36 18.60
C LYS A 316 -23.55 -11.17 17.38
N THR A 317 -24.69 -11.84 17.47
CA THR A 317 -25.35 -12.48 16.32
C THR A 317 -26.75 -11.90 16.23
N LEU A 318 -27.06 -11.30 15.08
CA LEU A 318 -28.34 -10.64 14.81
C LEU A 318 -28.98 -11.30 13.60
N GLU A 319 -30.29 -11.45 13.62
CA GLU A 319 -31.03 -11.82 12.41
C GLU A 319 -31.22 -10.57 11.54
N ARG A 320 -30.86 -10.68 10.27
CA ARG A 320 -31.00 -9.62 9.28
C ARG A 320 -31.75 -10.12 8.07
N VAL A 321 -32.52 -9.22 7.46
CA VAL A 321 -33.19 -9.47 6.19
C VAL A 321 -32.34 -8.86 5.08
N SER A 322 -32.03 -9.66 4.06
CA SER A 322 -31.42 -9.16 2.83
C SER A 322 -32.37 -8.19 2.14
N LYS A 323 -31.98 -6.92 1.99
CA LYS A 323 -32.82 -5.91 1.33
C LYS A 323 -33.10 -6.23 -0.15
N SER A 324 -32.22 -7.00 -0.80
CA SER A 324 -32.36 -7.35 -2.22
C SER A 324 -33.16 -8.64 -2.45
N THR A 325 -33.19 -9.57 -1.50
CA THR A 325 -33.79 -10.91 -1.69
C THR A 325 -34.87 -11.25 -0.67
N GLY A 326 -35.08 -10.43 0.37
CA GLY A 326 -36.02 -10.72 1.46
C GLY A 326 -35.61 -11.87 2.38
N HIS A 327 -34.50 -12.56 2.08
CA HIS A 327 -34.06 -13.74 2.83
C HIS A 327 -33.50 -13.36 4.20
N MET A 328 -33.95 -14.07 5.24
CA MET A 328 -33.41 -13.94 6.60
C MET A 328 -32.09 -14.66 6.73
N TYR A 329 -31.05 -13.99 7.23
CA TYR A 329 -29.76 -14.59 7.51
C TYR A 329 -29.26 -14.14 8.87
N LYS A 330 -28.48 -15.01 9.52
CA LYS A 330 -27.79 -14.67 10.76
C LYS A 330 -26.53 -13.89 10.41
N TYR A 331 -26.49 -12.63 10.83
CA TYR A 331 -25.31 -11.77 10.80
C TYR A 331 -24.55 -11.91 12.12
N SER A 332 -23.45 -12.65 12.10
CA SER A 332 -22.54 -12.74 13.23
C SER A 332 -21.38 -11.75 13.09
N GLU A 333 -21.04 -11.14 14.22
CA GLU A 333 -19.98 -10.15 14.33
C GLU A 333 -19.14 -10.48 15.57
N GLY A 334 -17.82 -10.59 15.39
CA GLY A 334 -16.88 -10.83 16.49
C GLY A 334 -16.59 -9.57 17.32
N SER A 335 -16.03 -9.77 18.52
CA SER A 335 -15.64 -8.68 19.41
C SER A 335 -14.41 -7.91 18.90
N MET A 336 -14.29 -6.67 19.33
CA MET A 336 -13.11 -5.81 19.16
C MET A 336 -12.62 -5.37 20.53
N SER A 337 -11.32 -5.07 20.64
CA SER A 337 -10.76 -4.48 21.86
C SER A 337 -11.51 -3.20 22.23
N PHE A 338 -11.91 -3.12 23.49
CA PHE A 338 -12.56 -1.95 24.07
C PHE A 338 -12.27 -1.89 25.58
N PRO A 339 -11.61 -0.83 26.07
CA PRO A 339 -10.87 0.15 25.27
C PRO A 339 -9.71 -0.51 24.48
N ASP A 340 -9.24 0.16 23.45
CA ASP A 340 -7.99 -0.15 22.77
C ASP A 340 -6.82 0.02 23.77
N SER A 341 -5.95 -0.97 23.86
CA SER A 341 -4.78 -0.94 24.77
C SER A 341 -3.72 0.03 24.25
N ILE A 342 -3.26 0.92 25.12
CA ILE A 342 -2.23 1.92 24.78
C ILE A 342 -0.80 1.34 24.78
N ASP A 343 -0.60 0.18 25.40
CA ASP A 343 0.68 -0.55 25.49
C ASP A 343 0.88 -1.56 24.34
N LYS A 344 0.09 -1.42 23.28
CA LYS A 344 0.22 -2.22 22.05
C LYS A 344 0.19 -1.30 20.84
N PRO A 345 0.69 -1.75 19.68
CA PRO A 345 0.44 -1.06 18.43
C PRO A 345 -1.07 -0.95 18.17
N ALA A 346 -1.50 0.21 17.68
CA ALA A 346 -2.89 0.45 17.33
C ALA A 346 -3.38 -0.58 16.31
N ARG A 347 -4.68 -0.85 16.28
CA ARG A 347 -5.25 -1.65 15.17
C ARG A 347 -5.28 -0.81 13.89
N THR A 348 -5.50 -1.45 12.75
CA THR A 348 -5.64 -0.73 11.46
C THR A 348 -6.69 0.38 11.57
N ILE A 349 -6.30 1.59 11.16
CA ILE A 349 -7.23 2.69 10.92
C ILE A 349 -8.03 2.37 9.65
N ILE A 350 -9.34 2.55 9.72
CA ILE A 350 -10.24 2.35 8.60
C ILE A 350 -11.03 3.63 8.31
N THR A 351 -11.63 3.71 7.13
CA THR A 351 -12.32 4.92 6.66
C THR A 351 -13.50 5.37 7.52
N GLY A 352 -14.05 4.47 8.35
CA GLY A 352 -15.13 4.74 9.32
C GLY A 352 -14.67 5.24 10.70
N GLU A 353 -13.42 5.64 10.85
CA GLU A 353 -12.80 6.10 12.11
C GLU A 353 -13.36 7.45 12.60
N GLY A 354 -13.79 8.33 11.69
CA GLY A 354 -14.17 9.71 12.00
C GLY A 354 -15.54 9.92 12.67
N GLY A 355 -15.71 11.06 13.33
CA GLY A 355 -16.98 11.55 13.90
C GLY A 355 -17.26 11.10 15.34
N ALA A 356 -18.24 11.74 16.00
CA ALA A 356 -18.52 11.55 17.42
C ALA A 356 -19.35 10.29 17.75
N SER A 357 -20.26 9.88 16.87
CA SER A 357 -21.22 8.83 17.18
C SER A 357 -20.57 7.46 17.49
N PRO A 358 -21.16 6.65 18.39
CA PRO A 358 -20.71 5.31 18.67
C PRO A 358 -20.50 4.46 17.42
N SER A 359 -19.34 3.83 17.31
CA SER A 359 -19.01 2.95 16.19
C SER A 359 -17.98 1.92 16.61
N ARG A 360 -18.17 0.69 16.15
CA ARG A 360 -17.21 -0.40 16.39
C ARG A 360 -15.82 -0.10 15.81
N PHE A 361 -15.77 0.71 14.76
CA PHE A 361 -14.58 0.94 13.95
C PHE A 361 -13.61 1.94 14.55
N LYS A 362 -14.05 2.75 15.52
CA LYS A 362 -13.27 3.88 16.07
C LYS A 362 -12.46 3.48 17.27
N HIS A 363 -11.25 3.99 17.36
CA HIS A 363 -10.37 3.73 18.48
C HIS A 363 -10.93 4.45 19.69
N VAL A 364 -10.97 3.74 20.81
CA VAL A 364 -11.37 4.32 22.08
C VAL A 364 -10.35 3.90 23.12
N ILE A 365 -9.69 4.86 23.74
CA ILE A 365 -8.73 4.61 24.82
C ILE A 365 -9.33 5.04 26.16
N HIS A 366 -8.76 4.53 27.25
CA HIS A 366 -9.13 4.88 28.61
C HIS A 366 -7.89 5.36 29.35
N ILE A 367 -7.88 6.65 29.72
CA ILE A 367 -6.75 7.31 30.37
C ILE A 367 -7.31 8.19 31.50
N ASN A 368 -6.68 8.13 32.69
CA ASN A 368 -7.05 8.93 33.85
C ASN A 368 -8.56 8.83 34.18
N GLY A 369 -9.13 7.63 34.07
CA GLY A 369 -10.54 7.36 34.36
C GLY A 369 -11.53 7.75 33.26
N LYS A 370 -11.09 8.38 32.16
CA LYS A 370 -11.98 8.87 31.09
C LYS A 370 -11.80 8.09 29.79
N TYR A 371 -12.91 7.83 29.10
CA TYR A 371 -12.90 7.25 27.75
C TYR A 371 -12.86 8.36 26.71
N ARG A 372 -11.99 8.24 25.71
CA ARG A 372 -11.97 9.17 24.57
C ARG A 372 -11.64 8.49 23.26
N ARG A 373 -12.08 9.13 22.18
CA ARG A 373 -11.68 8.80 20.81
C ARG A 373 -10.28 9.36 20.53
N LEU A 374 -9.63 8.84 19.48
CA LEU A 374 -8.38 9.43 18.98
C LEU A 374 -8.67 10.71 18.19
N MET A 375 -7.78 11.70 18.34
CA MET A 375 -7.77 12.93 17.56
C MET A 375 -7.19 12.68 16.16
N PRO A 376 -7.56 13.49 15.15
CA PRO A 376 -7.02 13.35 13.80
C PRO A 376 -5.49 13.38 13.73
N VAL A 377 -4.83 14.20 14.56
CA VAL A 377 -3.36 14.26 14.63
C VAL A 377 -2.75 12.97 15.17
N GLU A 378 -3.42 12.28 16.10
CA GLU A 378 -2.98 10.96 16.58
C GLU A 378 -3.12 9.91 15.46
N LEU A 379 -4.16 10.01 14.62
CA LEU A 379 -4.34 9.15 13.44
C LEU A 379 -3.26 9.40 12.37
N GLU A 380 -2.85 10.65 12.16
CA GLU A 380 -1.72 11.01 11.28
C GLU A 380 -0.41 10.37 11.78
N LYS A 381 -0.12 10.51 13.07
CA LYS A 381 1.06 9.91 13.72
C LYS A 381 1.06 8.39 13.67
N LEU A 382 -0.11 7.73 13.79
CA LEU A 382 -0.23 6.27 13.64
C LEU A 382 0.13 5.76 12.24
N ASN A 383 -0.01 6.60 11.21
CA ASN A 383 0.48 6.33 9.86
C ASN A 383 1.88 6.92 9.61
N MET A 384 2.49 7.53 10.62
CA MET A 384 3.78 8.23 10.56
C MET A 384 3.80 9.42 9.58
N PHE A 385 2.67 10.11 9.43
CA PHE A 385 2.60 11.39 8.74
C PHE A 385 3.03 12.53 9.67
N PRO A 386 3.52 13.67 9.12
CA PRO A 386 3.70 14.89 9.89
C PRO A 386 2.41 15.32 10.60
N GLU A 387 2.54 16.00 11.73
CA GLU A 387 1.39 16.54 12.44
C GLU A 387 0.63 17.54 11.56
N ASN A 388 -0.69 17.48 11.61
CA ASN A 388 -1.59 18.35 10.84
C ASN A 388 -1.44 18.20 9.32
N HIS A 389 -0.91 17.07 8.85
CA HIS A 389 -0.76 16.81 7.42
C HIS A 389 -2.08 16.91 6.65
N THR A 390 -3.20 16.51 7.25
CA THR A 390 -4.54 16.58 6.63
C THR A 390 -5.37 17.78 7.08
N LEU A 391 -4.77 18.76 7.76
CA LEU A 391 -5.44 20.00 8.13
C LEU A 391 -5.92 20.77 6.89
N GLY A 392 -7.17 21.25 6.93
CA GLY A 392 -7.86 21.91 5.82
C GLY A 392 -9.23 21.29 5.51
N VAL A 393 -9.54 20.14 6.10
CA VAL A 393 -10.83 19.44 5.99
C VAL A 393 -11.34 19.02 7.37
N THR A 394 -12.61 18.59 7.44
CA THR A 394 -13.22 18.17 8.71
C THR A 394 -12.51 16.97 9.32
N ASP A 395 -12.55 16.83 10.65
CA ASP A 395 -11.94 15.70 11.37
C ASP A 395 -12.40 14.34 10.86
N THR A 396 -13.68 14.23 10.50
CA THR A 396 -14.21 13.02 9.87
C THR A 396 -13.52 12.72 8.55
N LYS A 397 -13.25 13.73 7.73
CA LYS A 397 -12.52 13.58 6.47
C LYS A 397 -11.04 13.30 6.69
N ARG A 398 -10.39 13.94 7.67
CA ARG A 398 -9.00 13.64 8.08
C ARG A 398 -8.84 12.17 8.44
N ALA A 399 -9.74 11.65 9.28
CA ALA A 399 -9.77 10.23 9.66
C ALA A 399 -10.02 9.30 8.47
N PHE A 400 -10.91 9.69 7.54
CA PHE A 400 -11.14 8.95 6.30
C PHE A 400 -9.87 8.84 5.44
N LEU A 401 -9.14 9.95 5.26
CA LEU A 401 -7.88 9.99 4.50
C LEU A 401 -6.84 9.07 5.16
N MET A 402 -6.71 9.10 6.48
CA MET A 402 -5.81 8.22 7.23
C MET A 402 -6.22 6.73 7.19
N GLY A 403 -7.51 6.42 7.03
CA GLY A 403 -7.96 5.04 6.80
C GLY A 403 -7.44 4.45 5.48
N ASN A 404 -7.31 5.28 4.45
CA ASN A 404 -6.80 4.89 3.14
C ASN A 404 -5.27 4.98 3.04
N ALA A 405 -4.63 5.87 3.81
CA ALA A 405 -3.18 6.06 3.77
C ALA A 405 -2.39 4.80 4.16
N LEU A 406 -1.15 4.73 3.69
CA LEU A 406 -0.17 3.72 4.10
C LEU A 406 0.55 4.13 5.41
N VAL A 407 1.37 3.23 5.97
CA VAL A 407 2.29 3.60 7.05
C VAL A 407 3.62 4.04 6.43
N VAL A 408 3.96 5.32 6.56
CA VAL A 408 5.10 5.96 5.86
C VAL A 408 6.40 5.21 6.14
N GLY A 409 6.64 4.76 7.38
CA GLY A 409 7.86 4.03 7.76
C GLY A 409 8.15 2.78 6.92
N VAL A 410 7.15 2.14 6.31
CA VAL A 410 7.39 1.00 5.40
C VAL A 410 8.04 1.47 4.11
N ILE A 411 7.56 2.59 3.56
CA ILE A 411 8.11 3.20 2.35
C ILE A 411 9.52 3.72 2.61
N GLU A 412 9.77 4.28 3.79
CA GLU A 412 11.10 4.77 4.18
C GLU A 412 12.13 3.64 4.15
N LYS A 413 11.83 2.50 4.80
CA LYS A 413 12.71 1.33 4.81
C LYS A 413 12.96 0.76 3.42
N LEU A 414 11.92 0.70 2.58
CA LEU A 414 12.05 0.23 1.20
C LEU A 414 12.87 1.19 0.35
N GLY A 415 12.60 2.49 0.44
CA GLY A 415 13.34 3.54 -0.27
C GLY A 415 14.82 3.56 0.13
N GLU A 416 15.13 3.41 1.41
CA GLU A 416 16.52 3.37 1.90
C GLU A 416 17.30 2.22 1.29
N LYS A 417 16.69 1.03 1.17
CA LYS A 417 17.33 -0.12 0.53
C LYS A 417 17.39 0.03 -0.98
N LEU A 418 16.35 0.57 -1.60
CA LEU A 418 16.31 0.74 -3.05
C LEU A 418 17.38 1.73 -3.53
N ILE A 419 17.51 2.89 -2.88
CA ILE A 419 18.50 3.91 -3.27
C ILE A 419 19.94 3.42 -3.14
N GLN A 420 20.21 2.50 -2.20
CA GLN A 420 21.52 1.85 -2.02
C GLN A 420 21.87 0.89 -3.17
N LYS A 421 20.85 0.33 -3.82
CA LYS A 421 20.95 -0.67 -4.91
C LYS A 421 20.82 -0.08 -6.31
N ILE A 422 20.49 1.20 -6.40
CA ILE A 422 20.47 1.91 -7.68
C ILE A 422 21.91 2.31 -8.00
N GLY A 423 22.49 1.70 -9.04
CA GLY A 423 23.83 2.04 -9.53
C GLY A 423 23.95 3.50 -9.99
N ASP A 424 25.18 3.95 -10.24
CA ASP A 424 25.45 5.32 -10.70
C ASP A 424 25.08 5.55 -12.18
N GLY A 425 24.55 4.54 -12.87
CA GLY A 425 24.24 4.55 -14.31
C GLY A 425 22.86 5.08 -14.73
N LEU A 426 22.01 5.54 -13.81
CA LEU A 426 20.72 6.21 -14.15
C LEU A 426 20.86 7.53 -14.94
#